data_AF-A0A7J4G158-F1
#
_entry.id   AF-A0A7J4G158-F1
#
_cell.length_a   1.000
_cell.length_b   1.000
_cell.length_c   1.000
_cell.angle_alpha   90.00
_cell.angle_beta   90.00
_cell.angle_gamma   90.00
#
_symmetry.space_group_name_H-M   'P 1'
#
loop_
_entity.id
_entity.type
_entity.pdbx_description
1 polymer ?
#
loop_
_entity_poly.entity_id
_entity_poly.type
_entity_poly.pdbx_seq_one_letter_code
_entity_poly.pdbx_strand_id
1 'polypeptide(L)'
;MTLVGSPERNRKTIMSWKKLTDFPDNKVIGKEYNITYWKIENNKIWHQWKKLMSADIESFEIYENTYFIARDKNYIYHAWSKLSKINRNTFKKAEGPYWKDENFVYFEYETSLKPLKGLDAKSFKYLENGFAYDKNYAYYYGTYIRSCKQPTTLEVLTENNFFAKDAENIYFESAALKNADLESWKLLKNSYSKDKKSIYFMKHKLPKVDLKTWERIYINHTQKIKIGYIIWLGLKKMLIQKNGMKNVLLKSIINKHSLQQSVKIIRVLVLKPKFSAFYKVRKIY
;
A
#
# COMPACT_ATOMS: atom_id res chain seq x y z
N MET A 1 -20.32 9.83 41.86
CA MET A 1 -20.11 8.99 40.65
C MET A 1 -18.89 9.54 39.94
N THR A 2 -17.72 8.99 40.26
CA THR A 2 -16.41 9.50 39.84
C THR A 2 -16.02 8.79 38.55
N LEU A 3 -15.88 9.52 37.45
CA LEU A 3 -15.35 9.00 36.19
C LEU A 3 -13.84 8.83 36.32
N VAL A 4 -13.39 7.59 36.48
CA VAL A 4 -11.97 7.22 36.42
C VAL A 4 -11.57 7.25 34.95
N GLY A 5 -10.75 8.25 34.58
CA GLY A 5 -10.12 8.30 33.27
C GLY A 5 -9.08 7.18 33.14
N SER A 6 -9.16 6.40 32.08
CA SER A 6 -8.10 5.48 31.66
C SER A 6 -7.16 6.18 30.67
N PRO A 7 -5.87 6.31 30.97
CA PRO A 7 -4.86 6.53 29.95
C PRO A 7 -3.87 5.37 29.95
N GLU A 8 -4.23 4.21 29.39
CA GLU A 8 -3.22 3.28 28.87
C GLU A 8 -2.77 3.76 27.49
N ARG A 9 -1.99 4.86 27.46
CA ARG A 9 -1.22 5.25 26.27
C ARG A 9 0.14 4.57 26.33
N ASN A 10 0.35 3.62 25.41
CA ASN A 10 1.63 3.23 24.82
C ASN A 10 2.78 2.95 25.79
N ARG A 11 2.79 1.76 26.41
CA ARG A 11 4.08 1.09 26.65
C ARG A 11 4.62 0.65 25.27
N LYS A 12 5.53 1.42 24.68
CA LYS A 12 6.36 0.94 23.57
C LYS A 12 7.13 -0.28 24.08
N THR A 13 6.63 -1.48 23.80
CA THR A 13 7.39 -2.71 24.05
C THR A 13 8.70 -2.57 23.29
N ILE A 14 9.82 -2.60 24.01
CA ILE A 14 11.15 -2.52 23.41
C ILE A 14 11.34 -3.84 22.66
N MET A 15 11.20 -3.81 21.34
CA MET A 15 11.40 -4.98 20.49
C MET A 15 12.88 -5.35 20.50
N SER A 16 13.18 -6.61 20.83
CA SER A 16 14.55 -7.09 21.02
C SER A 16 14.86 -8.31 20.17
N TRP A 17 16.12 -8.73 20.21
CA TRP A 17 16.59 -9.97 19.60
C TRP A 17 16.53 -11.07 20.66
N LYS A 18 15.91 -12.20 20.34
CA LYS A 18 15.77 -13.35 21.25
C LYS A 18 16.38 -14.59 20.62
N LYS A 19 17.18 -15.36 21.36
CA LYS A 19 17.76 -16.60 20.82
C LYS A 19 16.67 -17.59 20.46
N LEU A 20 16.85 -18.31 19.35
CA LEU A 20 15.89 -19.33 18.93
C LEU A 20 15.75 -20.46 19.97
N THR A 21 16.81 -20.74 20.72
CA THR A 21 16.83 -21.71 21.82
C THR A 21 16.00 -21.30 23.03
N ASP A 22 15.65 -20.02 23.14
CA ASP A 22 14.88 -19.49 24.27
C ASP A 22 13.37 -19.51 23.99
N PHE A 23 12.97 -20.02 22.82
CA PHE A 23 11.57 -20.25 22.48
C PHE A 23 11.15 -21.68 22.84
N PRO A 24 9.88 -21.91 23.21
CA PRO A 24 9.36 -23.26 23.46
C PRO A 24 9.66 -24.20 22.29
N ASP A 25 10.16 -25.40 22.60
CA ASP A 25 10.59 -26.42 21.64
C ASP A 25 11.61 -25.94 20.59
N ASN A 26 12.33 -24.84 20.87
CA ASN A 26 13.18 -24.15 19.91
C ASN A 26 12.43 -23.71 18.63
N LYS A 27 11.16 -23.31 18.77
CA LYS A 27 10.25 -22.96 17.66
C LYS A 27 9.62 -21.59 17.82
N VAL A 28 9.52 -20.85 16.71
CA VAL A 28 8.68 -19.67 16.60
C VAL A 28 7.45 -20.01 15.79
N ILE A 29 6.28 -19.92 16.44
CA ILE A 29 4.99 -20.24 15.84
C ILE A 29 4.17 -18.95 15.69
N GLY A 30 3.60 -18.74 14.51
CA GLY A 30 2.78 -17.57 14.20
C GLY A 30 1.40 -17.65 14.84
N LYS A 31 0.97 -16.53 15.45
CA LYS A 31 -0.29 -16.46 16.22
C LYS A 31 -1.56 -16.67 15.38
N GLU A 32 -1.57 -16.23 14.13
CA GLU A 32 -2.79 -16.20 13.30
C GLU A 32 -3.11 -17.55 12.64
N TYR A 33 -2.08 -18.30 12.25
CA TYR A 33 -2.23 -19.49 11.40
C TYR A 33 -1.51 -20.73 11.95
N ASN A 34 -0.95 -20.65 13.17
CA ASN A 34 -0.17 -21.72 13.79
C ASN A 34 0.99 -22.24 12.91
N ILE A 35 1.51 -21.38 12.02
CA ILE A 35 2.62 -21.71 11.13
C ILE A 35 3.91 -21.70 11.93
N THR A 36 4.70 -22.77 11.87
CA THR A 36 6.07 -22.76 12.39
C THR A 36 6.96 -21.99 11.42
N TYR A 37 7.45 -20.83 11.84
CA TYR A 37 8.31 -19.97 11.03
C TYR A 37 9.77 -20.24 11.23
N TRP A 38 10.22 -20.44 12.47
CA TRP A 38 11.61 -20.79 12.77
C TRP A 38 11.62 -22.04 13.62
N LYS A 39 12.52 -22.98 13.34
CA LYS A 39 12.74 -24.14 14.20
C LYS A 39 14.18 -24.64 14.13
N ILE A 40 14.64 -25.23 15.23
CA ILE A 40 15.80 -26.13 15.23
C ILE A 40 15.28 -27.56 15.06
N GLU A 41 15.76 -28.25 14.04
CA GLU A 41 15.41 -29.65 13.79
C GLU A 41 16.61 -30.36 13.15
N ASN A 42 16.98 -31.54 13.69
CA ASN A 42 18.14 -32.32 13.25
C ASN A 42 19.44 -31.51 13.24
N ASN A 43 19.67 -30.72 14.31
CA ASN A 43 20.82 -29.84 14.46
C ASN A 43 21.01 -28.86 13.28
N LYS A 44 19.90 -28.37 12.73
CA LYS A 44 19.86 -27.38 11.65
C LYS A 44 18.73 -26.38 11.90
N ILE A 45 18.92 -25.16 11.41
CA ILE A 45 17.89 -24.11 11.44
C ILE A 45 17.05 -24.18 10.18
N TRP A 46 15.75 -24.06 10.36
CA TRP A 46 14.77 -24.02 9.30
C TRP A 46 13.96 -22.75 9.41
N HIS A 47 13.71 -22.11 8.26
CA HIS A 47 12.63 -21.16 8.11
C HIS A 47 11.49 -21.84 7.35
N GLN A 48 10.34 -22.03 8.01
CA GLN A 48 9.23 -22.83 7.50
C GLN A 48 9.73 -24.23 7.07
N TRP A 49 9.58 -24.59 5.80
CA TRP A 49 10.04 -25.87 5.24
C TRP A 49 11.46 -25.84 4.68
N LYS A 50 12.17 -24.70 4.75
CA LYS A 50 13.47 -24.53 4.09
C LYS A 50 14.62 -24.36 5.08
N LYS A 51 15.61 -25.23 4.94
CA LYS A 51 16.82 -25.27 5.76
C LYS A 51 17.78 -24.11 5.44
N LEU A 52 18.37 -23.52 6.46
CA LEU A 52 19.48 -22.57 6.35
C LEU A 52 20.80 -23.36 6.47
N MET A 53 21.56 -23.44 5.37
CA MET A 53 22.73 -24.31 5.27
C MET A 53 23.90 -23.94 6.20
N SER A 54 24.10 -22.64 6.44
CA SER A 54 25.29 -22.10 7.12
C SER A 54 24.97 -21.24 8.34
N ALA A 55 23.77 -21.37 8.91
CA ALA A 55 23.39 -20.60 10.08
C ALA A 55 24.03 -21.19 11.33
N ASP A 56 24.62 -20.32 12.15
CA ASP A 56 25.19 -20.69 13.44
C ASP A 56 24.08 -20.80 14.49
N ILE A 57 23.89 -22.01 15.04
CA ILE A 57 22.77 -22.31 15.94
C ILE A 57 22.91 -21.59 17.29
N GLU A 58 24.10 -21.57 17.85
CA GLU A 58 24.36 -21.06 19.21
C GLU A 58 24.12 -19.54 19.32
N SER A 59 24.33 -18.81 18.23
CA SER A 59 24.12 -17.36 18.14
C SER A 59 22.86 -16.96 17.36
N PHE A 60 22.01 -17.91 16.96
CA PHE A 60 20.84 -17.60 16.14
C PHE A 60 19.75 -16.90 16.96
N GLU A 61 19.41 -15.69 16.53
CA GLU A 61 18.45 -14.81 17.18
C GLU A 61 17.35 -14.39 16.21
N ILE A 62 16.12 -14.36 16.70
CA ILE A 62 14.94 -13.89 15.98
C ILE A 62 14.61 -12.49 16.48
N TYR A 63 14.30 -11.57 15.58
CA TYR A 63 13.75 -10.28 16.01
C TYR A 63 12.30 -10.46 16.43
N GLU A 64 11.95 -10.01 17.62
CA GLU A 64 10.59 -10.18 18.14
C GLU A 64 9.54 -9.49 17.26
N ASN A 65 8.32 -10.04 17.22
CA ASN A 65 7.18 -9.55 16.43
C ASN A 65 7.40 -9.51 14.91
N THR A 66 8.42 -10.18 14.38
CA THR A 66 8.54 -10.53 12.97
C THR A 66 8.80 -12.02 12.83
N TYR A 67 8.28 -12.59 11.77
CA TYR A 67 8.44 -14.00 11.45
C TYR A 67 9.51 -14.27 10.40
N PHE A 68 10.11 -13.22 9.83
CA PHE A 68 10.99 -13.33 8.68
C PHE A 68 12.40 -12.81 8.93
N ILE A 69 12.66 -12.05 10.00
CA ILE A 69 13.99 -11.49 10.26
C ILE A 69 14.67 -12.24 11.40
N ALA A 70 15.87 -12.73 11.11
CA ALA A 70 16.75 -13.37 12.07
C ALA A 70 18.21 -12.96 11.82
N ARG A 71 19.08 -13.29 12.76
CA ARG A 71 20.52 -13.08 12.64
C ARG A 71 21.29 -14.17 13.35
N ASP A 72 22.56 -14.34 12.98
CA ASP A 72 23.53 -15.04 13.81
C ASP A 72 24.73 -14.12 14.10
N LYS A 73 25.83 -14.67 14.62
CA LYS A 73 27.06 -13.92 14.87
C LYS A 73 27.68 -13.29 13.62
N ASN A 74 27.37 -13.80 12.43
CA ASN A 74 28.00 -13.39 11.17
C ASN A 74 27.04 -12.64 10.22
N TYR A 75 25.76 -13.03 10.15
CA TYR A 75 24.86 -12.63 9.06
C TYR A 75 23.46 -12.26 9.52
N ILE A 76 22.79 -11.46 8.69
CA ILE A 76 21.34 -11.24 8.73
C ILE A 76 20.65 -12.24 7.79
N TYR A 77 19.49 -12.72 8.20
CA TYR A 77 18.63 -13.61 7.42
C TYR A 77 17.26 -12.97 7.23
N HIS A 78 16.74 -13.08 6.01
CA HIS A 78 15.32 -12.85 5.71
C HIS A 78 14.71 -14.13 5.17
N ALA A 79 13.74 -14.69 5.89
CA ALA A 79 13.26 -16.03 5.67
C ALA A 79 14.45 -17.04 5.64
N TRP A 80 14.47 -17.93 4.67
CA TRP A 80 15.60 -18.83 4.40
C TRP A 80 16.82 -18.19 3.71
N SER A 81 16.79 -16.88 3.42
CA SER A 81 17.84 -16.22 2.63
C SER A 81 18.89 -15.58 3.52
N LYS A 82 20.15 -15.99 3.36
CA LYS A 82 21.32 -15.32 3.95
C LYS A 82 21.62 -14.03 3.20
N LEU A 83 21.69 -12.90 3.91
CA LEU A 83 21.93 -11.57 3.33
C LEU A 83 23.37 -11.11 3.62
N SER A 84 24.32 -11.59 2.82
CA SER A 84 25.76 -11.39 3.07
C SER A 84 26.28 -9.96 2.86
N LYS A 85 25.47 -9.08 2.25
CA LYS A 85 25.87 -7.68 1.96
C LYS A 85 25.43 -6.68 3.03
N ILE A 86 24.61 -7.12 3.99
CA ILE A 86 24.10 -6.25 5.07
C ILE A 86 25.16 -6.18 6.17
N ASN A 87 25.44 -4.98 6.69
CA ASN A 87 26.29 -4.89 7.89
C ASN A 87 25.51 -5.39 9.11
N ARG A 88 25.80 -6.63 9.52
CA ARG A 88 25.14 -7.31 10.64
C ARG A 88 25.27 -6.55 11.96
N ASN A 89 26.37 -5.85 12.20
CA ASN A 89 26.67 -5.24 13.50
C ASN A 89 25.85 -3.96 13.72
N THR A 90 25.56 -3.23 12.65
CA THR A 90 24.78 -1.98 12.71
C THR A 90 23.33 -2.16 12.27
N PHE A 91 22.95 -3.36 11.78
CA PHE A 91 21.60 -3.68 11.36
C PHE A 91 20.59 -3.63 12.51
N LYS A 92 19.55 -2.82 12.33
CA LYS A 92 18.48 -2.62 13.30
C LYS A 92 17.16 -2.28 12.63
N LYS A 93 16.07 -2.42 13.40
CA LYS A 93 14.78 -1.89 12.99
C LYS A 93 14.87 -0.38 12.87
N ALA A 94 14.39 0.17 11.75
CA ALA A 94 14.14 1.60 11.63
C ALA A 94 12.78 1.86 12.30
N GLU A 95 11.70 1.89 11.53
CA GLU A 95 10.31 1.84 12.00
C GLU A 95 9.42 1.31 10.85
N GLY A 96 8.17 0.95 11.13
CA GLY A 96 7.23 0.45 10.12
C GLY A 96 7.80 -0.77 9.36
N PRO A 97 7.68 -0.85 8.03
CA PRO A 97 8.26 -1.95 7.23
C PRO A 97 9.74 -1.72 6.87
N TYR A 98 10.43 -0.77 7.52
CA TYR A 98 11.81 -0.43 7.19
C TYR A 98 12.82 -0.96 8.21
N TRP A 99 14.02 -1.24 7.71
CA TRP A 99 15.20 -1.67 8.45
C TRP A 99 16.39 -0.84 7.99
N LYS A 100 17.46 -0.78 8.77
CA LYS A 100 18.65 -0.06 8.35
C LYS A 100 19.92 -0.62 8.97
N ASP A 101 21.03 -0.43 8.27
CA ASP A 101 22.37 -0.50 8.83
C ASP A 101 23.05 0.89 8.70
N GLU A 102 24.35 0.98 8.91
CA GLU A 102 25.10 2.23 8.80
C GLU A 102 25.13 2.82 7.37
N ASN A 103 24.97 1.99 6.35
CA ASN A 103 25.17 2.34 4.94
C ASN A 103 23.85 2.46 4.18
N PHE A 104 22.87 1.61 4.49
CA PHE A 104 21.65 1.46 3.71
C PHE A 104 20.40 1.39 4.58
N VAL A 105 19.29 1.81 3.98
CA VAL A 105 17.94 1.51 4.47
C VAL A 105 17.32 0.47 3.57
N TYR A 106 16.62 -0.47 4.18
CA TYR A 106 16.00 -1.61 3.54
C TYR A 106 14.49 -1.53 3.72
N PHE A 107 13.77 -1.89 2.67
CA PHE A 107 12.33 -2.08 2.72
C PHE A 107 12.02 -3.57 2.76
N GLU A 108 11.24 -3.97 3.77
CA GLU A 108 10.72 -5.33 3.92
C GLU A 108 9.34 -5.44 3.26
N TYR A 109 9.21 -6.34 2.31
CA TYR A 109 7.93 -6.66 1.66
C TYR A 109 7.89 -8.14 1.30
N GLU A 110 6.84 -8.81 1.76
CA GLU A 110 6.63 -10.25 1.61
C GLU A 110 7.90 -11.04 1.99
N THR A 111 8.50 -11.75 1.05
CA THR A 111 9.70 -12.56 1.23
C THR A 111 10.97 -11.85 0.77
N SER A 112 10.98 -10.51 0.78
CA SER A 112 12.15 -9.72 0.37
C SER A 112 12.49 -8.61 1.35
N LEU A 113 13.79 -8.46 1.61
CA LEU A 113 14.39 -7.30 2.26
C LEU A 113 15.37 -6.68 1.27
N LYS A 114 15.02 -5.52 0.69
CA LYS A 114 15.80 -4.91 -0.39
C LYS A 114 16.35 -3.54 0.01
N PRO A 115 17.61 -3.22 -0.33
CA PRO A 115 18.16 -1.89 -0.09
C PRO A 115 17.50 -0.86 -1.01
N LEU A 116 17.24 0.32 -0.47
CA LEU A 116 16.79 1.49 -1.20
C LEU A 116 18.03 2.26 -1.70
N LYS A 117 18.30 2.18 -3.00
CA LYS A 117 19.54 2.67 -3.60
C LYS A 117 19.63 4.19 -3.63
N GLY A 118 20.65 4.78 -3.00
CA GLY A 118 20.87 6.24 -3.01
C GLY A 118 20.11 6.98 -1.90
N LEU A 119 19.52 6.23 -0.97
CA LEU A 119 18.89 6.75 0.24
C LEU A 119 19.96 7.12 1.27
N ASP A 120 19.80 8.27 1.94
CA ASP A 120 20.68 8.71 3.04
C ASP A 120 20.22 8.12 4.38
N ALA A 121 20.86 7.04 4.83
CA ALA A 121 20.43 6.29 6.02
C ALA A 121 20.47 7.10 7.34
N LYS A 122 21.27 8.18 7.37
CA LYS A 122 21.42 9.05 8.54
C LYS A 122 20.22 9.98 8.73
N SER A 123 19.70 10.54 7.64
CA SER A 123 18.53 11.44 7.63
C SER A 123 17.20 10.73 7.43
N PHE A 124 17.20 9.41 7.23
CA PHE A 124 15.99 8.64 7.06
C PHE A 124 15.04 8.75 8.26
N LYS A 125 13.79 9.13 7.96
CA LYS A 125 12.70 9.22 8.91
C LYS A 125 11.47 8.49 8.35
N TYR A 126 10.96 7.54 9.14
CA TYR A 126 9.65 6.96 8.88
C TYR A 126 8.57 7.92 9.38
N LEU A 127 7.47 8.02 8.63
CA LEU A 127 6.28 8.74 9.06
C LEU A 127 5.26 7.71 9.53
N GLU A 128 4.28 7.40 8.70
CA GLU A 128 3.24 6.39 8.96
C GLU A 128 2.77 5.79 7.64
N ASN A 129 2.03 4.69 7.69
CA ASN A 129 1.35 4.08 6.54
C ASN A 129 2.27 3.81 5.32
N GLY A 130 3.53 3.46 5.59
CA GLY A 130 4.54 3.18 4.56
C GLY A 130 5.24 4.42 3.99
N PHE A 131 4.80 5.64 4.35
CA PHE A 131 5.49 6.87 3.99
C PHE A 131 6.75 7.06 4.83
N ALA A 132 7.80 7.52 4.16
CA ALA A 132 9.06 7.88 4.77
C ALA A 132 9.77 8.91 3.91
N TYR A 133 10.81 9.54 4.46
CA TYR A 133 11.70 10.39 3.70
C TYR A 133 13.14 10.27 4.18
N ASP A 134 14.07 10.73 3.36
CA ASP A 134 15.39 11.18 3.79
C ASP A 134 15.58 12.64 3.35
N LYS A 135 16.78 13.20 3.51
CA LYS A 135 17.06 14.59 3.11
C LYS A 135 16.91 14.88 1.60
N ASN A 136 16.95 13.85 0.76
CA ASN A 136 16.97 13.95 -0.71
C ASN A 136 15.63 13.54 -1.36
N TYR A 137 14.92 12.57 -0.77
CA TYR A 137 13.78 11.92 -1.40
C TYR A 137 12.70 11.50 -0.40
N ALA A 138 11.47 11.45 -0.89
CA ALA A 138 10.33 10.84 -0.22
C ALA A 138 10.02 9.46 -0.81
N TYR A 139 9.42 8.60 0.02
CA TYR A 139 9.16 7.19 -0.28
C TYR A 139 7.76 6.78 0.16
N TYR A 140 7.15 5.87 -0.59
CA TYR A 140 5.95 5.11 -0.20
C TYR A 140 6.21 3.62 -0.41
N TYR A 141 6.23 2.83 0.66
CA TYR A 141 6.59 1.39 0.65
C TYR A 141 7.83 1.11 -0.23
N GLY A 142 8.93 1.83 0.05
CA GLY A 142 10.20 1.71 -0.68
C GLY A 142 10.22 2.29 -2.11
N THR A 143 9.11 2.84 -2.61
CA THR A 143 9.03 3.47 -3.94
C THR A 143 9.24 4.98 -3.85
N TYR A 144 10.15 5.52 -4.67
CA TYR A 144 10.37 6.97 -4.78
C TYR A 144 9.12 7.74 -5.18
N ILE A 145 8.78 8.76 -4.39
CA ILE A 145 7.83 9.81 -4.75
C ILE A 145 8.57 10.88 -5.56
N ARG A 146 8.86 10.60 -6.83
CA ARG A 146 9.75 11.42 -7.69
C ARG A 146 9.33 12.89 -7.84
N SER A 147 8.03 13.15 -7.70
CA SER A 147 7.45 14.49 -7.75
C SER A 147 7.71 15.32 -6.49
N CYS A 148 8.05 14.69 -5.36
CA CYS A 148 8.35 15.40 -4.12
C CYS A 148 9.74 16.02 -4.17
N LYS A 149 9.77 17.36 -4.13
CA LYS A 149 11.00 18.16 -4.16
C LYS A 149 11.45 18.59 -2.76
N GLN A 150 10.53 18.61 -1.81
CA GLN A 150 10.77 19.02 -0.42
C GLN A 150 10.44 17.87 0.55
N PRO A 151 11.22 16.78 0.52
CA PRO A 151 10.91 15.54 1.26
C PRO A 151 10.79 15.74 2.77
N THR A 152 11.53 16.69 3.34
CA THR A 152 11.50 17.02 4.77
C THR A 152 10.20 17.66 5.24
N THR A 153 9.39 18.18 4.31
CA THR A 153 8.06 18.77 4.58
C THR A 153 6.92 17.78 4.40
N LEU A 154 7.23 16.51 4.09
CA LEU A 154 6.21 15.49 3.85
C LEU A 154 5.45 15.16 5.13
N GLU A 155 4.12 15.20 5.05
CA GLU A 155 3.18 14.92 6.12
C GLU A 155 2.15 13.88 5.66
N VAL A 156 1.90 12.87 6.48
CA VAL A 156 0.87 11.85 6.20
C VAL A 156 -0.49 12.37 6.64
N LEU A 157 -1.49 12.25 5.78
CA LEU A 157 -2.86 12.65 6.09
C LEU A 157 -3.59 11.49 6.78
N THR A 158 -3.66 11.52 8.11
CA THR A 158 -4.12 10.40 8.95
C THR A 158 -5.59 9.98 8.71
N GLU A 159 -6.41 10.86 8.15
CA GLU A 159 -7.80 10.54 7.76
C GLU A 159 -7.87 9.46 6.66
N ASN A 160 -6.78 9.22 5.93
CA ASN A 160 -6.66 8.14 4.95
C ASN A 160 -5.19 7.72 4.76
N ASN A 161 -4.92 6.45 5.04
CA ASN A 161 -3.58 5.85 5.04
C ASN A 161 -2.85 5.85 3.68
N PHE A 162 -3.47 6.35 2.61
CA PHE A 162 -2.87 6.43 1.28
C PHE A 162 -2.49 7.86 0.86
N PHE A 163 -2.87 8.88 1.62
CA PHE A 163 -2.55 10.26 1.27
C PHE A 163 -1.42 10.85 2.12
N ALA A 164 -0.59 11.64 1.45
CA ALA A 164 0.40 12.52 2.08
C ALA A 164 0.41 13.85 1.34
N LYS A 165 0.99 14.89 1.94
CA LYS A 165 1.23 16.18 1.28
C LYS A 165 2.63 16.67 1.63
N ASP A 166 3.20 17.48 0.76
CA ASP A 166 4.33 18.35 1.09
C ASP A 166 3.91 19.81 0.94
N ALA A 167 4.87 20.73 0.95
CA ALA A 167 4.61 22.16 0.79
C ALA A 167 3.94 22.55 -0.55
N GLU A 168 4.02 21.70 -1.60
CA GLU A 168 3.63 22.06 -2.97
C GLU A 168 2.60 21.10 -3.59
N ASN A 169 2.49 19.87 -3.09
CA ASN A 169 1.76 18.80 -3.73
C ASN A 169 1.01 17.93 -2.72
N ILE A 170 -0.03 17.27 -3.23
CA ILE A 170 -0.75 16.22 -2.53
C ILE A 170 -0.47 14.92 -3.27
N TYR A 171 -0.21 13.86 -2.52
CA TYR A 171 0.15 12.55 -3.01
C TYR A 171 -0.92 11.54 -2.64
N PHE A 172 -1.25 10.67 -3.58
CA PHE A 172 -1.87 9.39 -3.29
C PHE A 172 -0.82 8.32 -3.58
N GLU A 173 -0.43 7.57 -2.55
CA GLU A 173 0.70 6.64 -2.58
C GLU A 173 1.98 7.37 -3.06
N SER A 174 2.60 6.90 -4.13
CA SER A 174 3.81 7.48 -4.71
C SER A 174 3.56 8.53 -5.81
N ALA A 175 2.31 8.92 -6.06
CA ALA A 175 1.93 9.78 -7.18
C ALA A 175 1.31 11.10 -6.74
N ALA A 176 1.82 12.23 -7.27
CA ALA A 176 1.21 13.54 -7.08
C ALA A 176 -0.15 13.64 -7.80
N LEU A 177 -1.11 14.30 -7.16
CA LEU A 177 -2.35 14.74 -7.77
C LEU A 177 -2.04 15.93 -8.69
N LYS A 178 -2.07 15.67 -9.99
CA LYS A 178 -1.68 16.67 -11.01
C LYS A 178 -2.53 17.94 -10.91
N ASN A 179 -1.86 19.08 -10.70
CA ASN A 179 -2.46 20.42 -10.63
C ASN A 179 -3.53 20.57 -9.54
N ALA A 180 -3.40 19.83 -8.44
CA ALA A 180 -4.27 20.00 -7.28
C ALA A 180 -4.03 21.35 -6.61
N ASP A 181 -5.12 22.00 -6.20
CA ASP A 181 -5.05 23.25 -5.46
C ASP A 181 -4.99 22.95 -3.96
N LEU A 182 -3.79 23.05 -3.37
CA LEU A 182 -3.52 22.62 -1.99
C LEU A 182 -4.42 23.30 -0.97
N GLU A 183 -4.62 24.61 -1.09
CA GLU A 183 -5.39 25.41 -0.13
C GLU A 183 -6.86 24.99 -0.06
N SER A 184 -7.46 24.65 -1.21
CA SER A 184 -8.87 24.26 -1.27
C SER A 184 -9.09 22.75 -1.27
N TRP A 185 -8.01 21.95 -1.26
CA TRP A 185 -8.12 20.51 -1.31
C TRP A 185 -8.74 19.96 -0.03
N LYS A 186 -9.65 19.01 -0.19
CA LYS A 186 -10.33 18.31 0.90
C LYS A 186 -10.45 16.84 0.56
N LEU A 187 -10.08 16.00 1.53
CA LEU A 187 -10.34 14.59 1.46
C LEU A 187 -11.84 14.33 1.54
N LEU A 188 -12.31 13.37 0.76
CA LEU A 188 -13.66 12.82 0.83
C LEU A 188 -13.57 11.33 1.20
N LYS A 189 -14.71 10.70 1.49
CA LYS A 189 -14.74 9.27 1.82
C LYS A 189 -14.37 8.40 0.60
N ASN A 190 -13.87 7.19 0.87
CA ASN A 190 -13.59 6.13 -0.12
C ASN A 190 -12.56 6.54 -1.19
N SER A 191 -11.47 7.18 -0.76
CA SER A 191 -10.36 7.61 -1.63
C SER A 191 -10.76 8.64 -2.69
N TYR A 192 -11.90 9.32 -2.53
CA TYR A 192 -12.19 10.52 -3.28
C TYR A 192 -11.58 11.72 -2.59
N SER A 193 -11.24 12.75 -3.36
CA SER A 193 -10.92 14.06 -2.84
C SER A 193 -11.36 15.12 -3.82
N LYS A 194 -11.39 16.38 -3.40
CA LYS A 194 -11.72 17.49 -4.30
C LYS A 194 -10.90 18.71 -3.95
N ASP A 195 -10.78 19.60 -4.92
CA ASP A 195 -10.34 20.97 -4.71
C ASP A 195 -11.35 21.94 -5.37
N LYS A 196 -11.07 23.23 -5.40
CA LYS A 196 -11.97 24.23 -6.00
C LYS A 196 -12.19 24.09 -7.51
N LYS A 197 -11.38 23.28 -8.20
CA LYS A 197 -11.36 23.11 -9.68
C LYS A 197 -11.68 21.69 -10.13
N SER A 198 -11.58 20.69 -9.25
CA SER A 198 -11.45 19.29 -9.65
C SER A 198 -11.95 18.33 -8.58
N ILE A 199 -12.34 17.14 -9.02
CA ILE A 199 -12.56 15.98 -8.16
C ILE A 199 -11.58 14.90 -8.57
N TYR A 200 -11.03 14.21 -7.59
CA TYR A 200 -10.06 13.15 -7.75
C TYR A 200 -10.64 11.85 -7.17
N PHE A 201 -10.31 10.75 -7.82
CA PHE A 201 -10.44 9.41 -7.26
C PHE A 201 -9.03 8.80 -7.21
N MET A 202 -8.56 8.51 -6.00
CA MET A 202 -7.16 8.16 -5.75
C MET A 202 -6.25 9.26 -6.34
N LYS A 203 -5.25 8.89 -7.14
CA LYS A 203 -4.38 9.84 -7.87
C LYS A 203 -5.01 10.49 -9.11
N HIS A 204 -6.19 10.04 -9.56
CA HIS A 204 -6.73 10.42 -10.87
C HIS A 204 -7.71 11.57 -10.78
N LYS A 205 -7.41 12.68 -11.45
CA LYS A 205 -8.36 13.76 -11.70
C LYS A 205 -9.49 13.26 -12.62
N LEU A 206 -10.73 13.43 -12.19
CA LEU A 206 -11.91 13.10 -12.98
C LEU A 206 -12.13 14.18 -14.06
N PRO A 207 -12.19 13.81 -15.35
CA PRO A 207 -12.36 14.78 -16.42
C PRO A 207 -13.82 15.25 -16.54
N LYS A 208 -14.01 16.52 -16.90
CA LYS A 208 -15.32 17.11 -17.29
C LYS A 208 -16.42 16.95 -16.23
N VAL A 209 -16.05 17.02 -14.95
CA VAL A 209 -17.00 17.01 -13.83
C VAL A 209 -17.55 18.42 -13.61
N ASP A 210 -18.87 18.55 -13.52
CA ASP A 210 -19.52 19.74 -12.96
C ASP A 210 -19.46 19.65 -11.43
N LEU A 211 -18.64 20.51 -10.81
CA LEU A 211 -18.42 20.52 -9.36
C LEU A 211 -19.69 20.87 -8.57
N LYS A 212 -20.60 21.66 -9.15
CA LYS A 212 -21.82 22.11 -8.45
C LYS A 212 -22.83 20.98 -8.34
N THR A 213 -22.92 20.16 -9.37
CA THR A 213 -23.89 19.06 -9.43
C THR A 213 -23.25 17.70 -9.15
N TRP A 214 -21.97 17.65 -8.78
CA TRP A 214 -21.33 16.39 -8.47
C TRP A 214 -21.85 15.86 -7.15
N GLU A 215 -22.50 14.70 -7.22
CA GLU A 215 -22.86 13.92 -6.07
C GLU A 215 -22.31 12.52 -6.24
N ARG A 216 -21.78 11.99 -5.14
CA ARG A 216 -21.36 10.59 -5.09
C ARG A 216 -22.60 9.72 -5.01
N ILE A 217 -22.87 8.94 -6.06
CA ILE A 217 -23.91 7.91 -6.02
C ILE A 217 -23.33 6.67 -5.34
N TYR A 218 -23.94 6.26 -4.23
CA TYR A 218 -23.61 5.02 -3.54
C TYR A 218 -24.38 3.88 -4.20
N ILE A 219 -23.69 3.02 -4.93
CA ILE A 219 -24.31 1.83 -5.53
C ILE A 219 -24.09 0.67 -4.56
N ASN A 220 -25.11 0.38 -3.73
CA ASN A 220 -25.19 -0.91 -3.05
C ASN A 220 -25.43 -2.00 -4.09
N HIS A 221 -24.65 -3.07 -4.05
CA HIS A 221 -24.70 -4.20 -4.99
C HIS A 221 -26.08 -4.90 -5.08
N THR A 222 -27.05 -4.53 -4.26
CA THR A 222 -28.38 -5.16 -4.16
C THR A 222 -29.53 -4.35 -4.75
N GLN A 223 -29.34 -3.10 -5.19
CA GLN A 223 -30.43 -2.34 -5.82
C GLN A 223 -30.18 -2.17 -7.32
N LYS A 224 -30.92 -2.95 -8.13
CA LYS A 224 -31.15 -2.67 -9.56
C LYS A 224 -31.88 -1.32 -9.67
N ILE A 225 -31.14 -0.23 -9.64
CA ILE A 225 -31.66 1.10 -9.92
C ILE A 225 -31.58 1.34 -11.43
N LYS A 226 -32.72 1.76 -11.99
CA LYS A 226 -33.03 2.01 -13.41
C LYS A 226 -32.31 3.24 -13.99
N ILE A 227 -31.02 3.41 -13.70
CA ILE A 227 -30.20 4.49 -14.24
C ILE A 227 -28.93 3.86 -14.80
N GLY A 228 -28.71 4.03 -16.11
CA GLY A 228 -27.61 3.39 -16.82
C GLY A 228 -26.25 3.81 -16.25
N TYR A 229 -25.54 2.86 -15.66
CA TYR A 229 -24.13 2.96 -15.27
C TYR A 229 -23.38 1.73 -15.75
N ILE A 230 -22.11 1.94 -16.12
CA ILE A 230 -21.15 0.88 -16.39
C ILE A 230 -20.56 0.44 -15.04
N ILE A 231 -20.76 -0.82 -14.68
CA ILE A 231 -20.22 -1.45 -13.48
C ILE A 231 -18.82 -1.99 -13.78
N TRP A 232 -17.87 -1.75 -12.87
CA TRP A 232 -16.50 -2.25 -12.97
C TRP A 232 -16.42 -3.62 -12.28
N LEU A 233 -16.48 -4.69 -13.07
CA LEU A 233 -16.03 -6.02 -12.67
C LEU A 233 -14.87 -6.41 -13.60
N GLY A 234 -13.79 -6.91 -13.00
CA GLY A 234 -12.60 -7.34 -13.71
C GLY A 234 -12.95 -8.22 -14.92
N LEU A 235 -12.27 -7.95 -16.04
CA LEU A 235 -12.27 -8.77 -17.26
C LEU A 235 -13.62 -8.99 -17.95
N LYS A 236 -14.26 -7.92 -18.47
CA LYS A 236 -14.85 -7.87 -19.83
C LYS A 236 -15.54 -6.53 -20.07
N LYS A 237 -15.37 -5.99 -21.28
CA LYS A 237 -16.07 -4.79 -21.77
C LYS A 237 -17.49 -5.22 -22.18
N MET A 238 -18.48 -5.12 -21.29
CA MET A 238 -19.89 -5.30 -21.66
C MET A 238 -20.55 -3.93 -21.87
N LEU A 239 -20.87 -3.62 -23.13
CA LEU A 239 -21.85 -2.61 -23.50
C LEU A 239 -23.22 -3.29 -23.50
N ILE A 240 -24.16 -2.83 -22.68
CA ILE A 240 -25.57 -3.20 -22.82
C ILE A 240 -26.37 -1.92 -23.06
N GLN A 241 -27.11 -1.88 -24.16
CA GLN A 241 -28.18 -0.91 -24.37
C GLN A 241 -29.51 -1.62 -24.66
N LYS A 242 -30.53 -1.05 -24.02
CA LYS A 242 -31.96 -0.95 -24.36
C LYS A 242 -32.93 -2.03 -23.85
N ASN A 243 -33.98 -1.52 -23.22
CA ASN A 243 -35.26 -2.20 -23.03
C ASN A 243 -35.87 -2.53 -24.39
N GLY A 244 -36.45 -3.73 -24.47
CA GLY A 244 -37.71 -3.98 -25.18
C GLY A 244 -37.67 -3.92 -26.70
N MET A 245 -37.49 -5.12 -27.28
CA MET A 245 -37.89 -5.57 -28.62
C MET A 245 -37.08 -5.20 -29.87
N LYS A 246 -36.67 -6.32 -30.49
CA LYS A 246 -36.43 -6.66 -31.91
C LYS A 246 -35.18 -6.09 -32.60
N ASN A 247 -34.39 -7.07 -33.06
CA ASN A 247 -33.36 -7.06 -34.11
C ASN A 247 -33.34 -5.81 -35.00
N VAL A 248 -32.14 -5.27 -35.26
CA VAL A 248 -31.51 -5.14 -36.60
C VAL A 248 -30.22 -4.31 -36.51
N LEU A 249 -29.24 -4.73 -37.30
CA LEU A 249 -27.91 -4.18 -37.53
C LEU A 249 -27.90 -2.71 -38.02
N LEU A 250 -26.90 -1.95 -37.53
CA LEU A 250 -26.01 -1.00 -38.25
C LEU A 250 -26.58 -0.10 -39.39
N LYS A 251 -26.46 1.24 -39.24
CA LYS A 251 -25.66 2.19 -40.08
C LYS A 251 -26.21 3.64 -40.11
N SER A 252 -25.26 4.59 -40.00
CA SER A 252 -25.08 5.81 -40.84
C SER A 252 -26.17 6.90 -41.00
N ILE A 253 -25.77 8.14 -40.68
CA ILE A 253 -26.13 9.45 -41.32
C ILE A 253 -27.48 10.09 -40.93
N ILE A 254 -27.46 11.44 -40.88
CA ILE A 254 -28.55 12.45 -40.98
C ILE A 254 -29.14 12.87 -39.62
N ASN A 255 -28.77 14.00 -39.01
CA ASN A 255 -29.01 15.43 -39.31
C ASN A 255 -30.42 15.95 -38.91
N LYS A 256 -30.41 17.05 -38.13
CA LYS A 256 -31.42 18.08 -37.80
C LYS A 256 -32.73 17.75 -37.03
N HIS A 257 -32.86 18.56 -35.96
CA HIS A 257 -34.05 19.17 -35.35
C HIS A 257 -35.06 18.34 -34.55
N SER A 258 -35.48 18.98 -33.45
CA SER A 258 -36.58 18.68 -32.53
C SER A 258 -36.36 17.54 -31.55
N LEU A 259 -36.04 17.91 -30.31
CA LEU A 259 -36.71 17.45 -29.08
C LEU A 259 -36.05 18.15 -27.88
N GLN A 260 -36.53 19.37 -27.61
CA GLN A 260 -36.53 19.91 -26.26
C GLN A 260 -37.51 19.07 -25.44
N GLN A 261 -37.01 18.31 -24.46
CA GLN A 261 -37.66 18.10 -23.17
C GLN A 261 -36.71 17.35 -22.23
N SER A 262 -36.26 18.07 -21.20
CA SER A 262 -35.78 17.61 -19.90
C SER A 262 -35.39 16.13 -19.75
N VAL A 263 -34.14 15.80 -20.09
CA VAL A 263 -33.42 14.68 -19.50
C VAL A 263 -32.06 15.20 -19.03
N LYS A 264 -31.88 15.31 -17.71
CA LYS A 264 -30.57 15.56 -17.08
C LYS A 264 -29.67 14.38 -17.42
N ILE A 265 -28.79 14.55 -18.41
CA ILE A 265 -27.79 13.54 -18.76
C ILE A 265 -26.72 13.55 -17.65
N ILE A 266 -26.82 12.63 -16.70
CA ILE A 266 -25.71 12.34 -15.79
C ILE A 266 -24.65 11.58 -16.59
N ARG A 267 -23.59 12.27 -17.02
CA ARG A 267 -22.48 11.66 -17.77
C ARG A 267 -21.54 10.93 -16.80
N VAL A 268 -21.55 9.61 -16.90
CA VAL A 268 -20.69 8.70 -16.13
C VAL A 268 -19.43 8.43 -16.93
N LEU A 269 -18.27 8.75 -16.37
CA LEU A 269 -16.99 8.58 -17.05
C LEU A 269 -16.24 7.40 -16.44
N VAL A 270 -16.08 6.33 -17.24
CA VAL A 270 -15.38 5.10 -16.88
C VAL A 270 -13.91 5.24 -17.23
N LEU A 271 -13.07 5.37 -16.21
CA LEU A 271 -11.61 5.32 -16.36
C LEU A 271 -11.15 3.86 -16.33
N LYS A 272 -10.43 3.41 -17.37
CA LYS A 272 -9.79 2.09 -17.41
C LYS A 272 -8.45 2.13 -16.65
N PRO A 273 -8.22 1.29 -15.64
CA PRO A 273 -6.87 1.05 -15.14
C PRO A 273 -6.13 0.14 -16.12
N LYS A 274 -4.96 0.55 -16.61
CA LYS A 274 -3.95 -0.40 -17.12
C LYS A 274 -3.32 -1.06 -15.90
N PHE A 275 -3.75 -2.28 -15.57
CA PHE A 275 -3.04 -3.10 -14.59
C PHE A 275 -1.74 -3.62 -15.22
N SER A 276 -0.61 -3.29 -14.60
CA SER A 276 0.58 -4.11 -14.63
C SER A 276 0.77 -4.68 -13.22
N ALA A 277 0.08 -5.77 -12.94
CA ALA A 277 0.39 -6.65 -11.83
C ALA A 277 0.45 -8.08 -12.40
N PHE A 278 1.66 -8.58 -12.57
CA PHE A 278 1.90 -9.98 -12.90
C PHE A 278 1.50 -10.84 -11.70
N TYR A 279 0.29 -11.40 -11.71
CA TYR A 279 -0.06 -12.54 -10.86
C TYR A 279 -0.02 -13.80 -11.71
N LYS A 280 1.06 -14.59 -11.53
CA LYS A 280 1.20 -15.92 -12.12
C LYS A 280 0.48 -16.91 -11.22
N VAL A 281 -0.81 -17.14 -11.45
CA VAL A 281 -1.53 -18.26 -10.82
C VAL A 281 -1.20 -19.52 -11.62
N ARG A 282 -0.33 -20.38 -11.10
CA ARG A 282 -0.18 -21.76 -11.57
C ARG A 282 -1.45 -22.52 -11.20
N LYS A 283 -2.19 -23.02 -12.20
CA LYS A 283 -3.12 -24.13 -11.98
C LYS A 283 -2.27 -25.37 -11.73
N ILE A 284 -2.48 -25.99 -10.58
CA ILE A 284 -2.09 -27.38 -10.32
C ILE A 284 -3.20 -28.23 -10.95
N TYR A 285 -2.82 -29.18 -11.81
CA TYR A 285 -3.70 -30.18 -12.41
C TYR A 285 -4.03 -31.26 -11.38
#